data_AF-A0A7Z9Q1W2-F1
#
_entry.id   AF-A0A7Z9Q1W2-F1
#
_cell.length_a   1.000
_cell.length_b   1.000
_cell.length_c   1.000
_cell.angle_alpha   90.00
_cell.angle_beta   90.00
_cell.angle_gamma   90.00
#
_symmetry.space_group_name_H-M   'P 1'
#
loop_
_entity.id
_entity.type
_entity.pdbx_description
1 polymer ?
#
loop_
_entity_poly.entity_id
_entity_poly.type
_entity_poly.pdbx_seq_one_letter_code
_entity_poly.pdbx_strand_id
1 'polypeptide(L)'
;MDKDGGLPSAHALSFISARLKELAIDVQLANSIDEALFRHGIPIASVTHLTFVFSGNPPQALLNTALAGYQGQIPQWGVGLHVANHTVFVAAIYQQVIANANNP
;
A
#
# COMPACT_ATOMS: atom_id res chain seq x y z
N MET A 1 -10.27 -20.39 11.13
CA MET A 1 -9.43 -19.31 11.72
C MET A 1 -7.96 -19.70 11.64
N ASP A 2 -7.47 -20.16 10.49
CA ASP A 2 -6.11 -20.71 10.40
C ASP A 2 -5.33 -20.04 9.25
N LYS A 3 -5.30 -18.71 9.32
CA LYS A 3 -4.49 -17.89 8.43
C LYS A 3 -3.04 -18.07 8.90
N ASP A 4 -2.22 -18.68 8.05
CA ASP A 4 -0.80 -19.01 8.28
C ASP A 4 -0.52 -20.33 9.06
N GLY A 5 -1.51 -21.24 9.14
CA GLY A 5 -1.31 -22.59 9.71
C GLY A 5 -0.89 -22.59 11.19
N GLY A 6 -1.44 -21.65 11.96
CA GLY A 6 -1.12 -21.43 13.37
C GLY A 6 0.21 -20.72 13.64
N LEU A 7 0.99 -20.39 12.62
CA LEU A 7 2.28 -19.72 12.78
C LEU A 7 2.14 -18.19 12.81
N PRO A 8 3.07 -17.46 13.46
CA PRO A 8 3.08 -16.00 13.42
C PRO A 8 3.27 -15.48 12.00
N SER A 9 2.45 -14.52 11.59
CA SER A 9 2.64 -13.80 10.32
C SER A 9 3.98 -13.03 10.30
N ALA A 10 4.47 -12.69 9.11
CA ALA A 10 5.68 -11.86 8.95
C ALA A 10 5.60 -10.52 9.71
N HIS A 11 4.41 -9.91 9.76
CA HIS A 11 4.18 -8.69 10.53
C HIS A 11 4.34 -8.92 12.05
N ALA A 12 3.78 -10.03 12.56
CA ALA A 12 3.91 -10.39 13.97
C ALA A 12 5.37 -10.68 14.35
N LEU A 13 6.12 -11.36 13.48
CA LEU A 13 7.55 -11.60 13.66
C LEU A 13 8.37 -10.30 13.65
N SER A 14 8.07 -9.38 12.73
CA SER A 14 8.72 -8.06 12.69
C SER A 14 8.47 -7.26 13.97
N PHE A 15 7.23 -7.28 14.47
CA PHE A 15 6.90 -6.67 15.75
C PHE A 15 7.67 -7.28 16.92
N ILE A 16 7.76 -8.62 17.01
CA ILE A 16 8.52 -9.32 18.05
C ILE A 16 10.00 -8.95 17.99
N SER A 17 10.61 -8.92 16.80
CA SER A 17 12.00 -8.49 16.61
C SER A 17 12.24 -7.07 17.14
N ALA A 18 11.35 -6.13 16.80
CA ALA A 18 11.43 -4.76 17.31
C ALA A 18 11.35 -4.69 18.84
N ARG A 19 10.45 -5.46 19.47
CA ARG A 19 10.32 -5.52 20.93
C ARG A 19 11.54 -6.12 21.62
N LEU A 20 12.13 -7.17 21.06
CA LEU A 20 13.37 -7.80 21.57
C LEU A 20 14.54 -6.80 21.54
N LYS A 21 14.68 -6.06 20.44
CA LYS A 21 15.69 -5.00 20.31
C LYS A 21 15.48 -3.85 21.28
N GLU A 22 14.24 -3.37 21.42
CA GLU A 22 13.89 -2.28 22.34
C GLU A 22 14.20 -2.63 23.80
N LEU A 23 13.91 -3.86 24.21
CA LEU A 23 14.18 -4.34 25.57
C LEU A 23 15.64 -4.75 25.79
N ALA A 24 16.48 -4.74 24.74
CA ALA A 24 17.83 -5.28 24.74
C ALA A 24 17.91 -6.75 25.21
N ILE A 25 16.89 -7.54 24.90
CA ILE A 25 16.79 -8.97 25.24
C ILE A 25 16.95 -9.79 23.96
N ASP A 26 17.86 -10.76 24.00
CA ASP A 26 18.07 -11.73 22.91
C ASP A 26 18.20 -11.08 21.52
N VAL A 27 19.19 -10.19 21.41
CA VAL A 27 19.52 -9.47 20.17
C VAL A 27 19.84 -10.44 19.03
N GLN A 28 20.37 -11.62 19.34
CA GLN A 28 20.69 -12.64 18.34
C GLN A 28 19.41 -13.24 17.73
N LEU A 29 18.40 -13.53 18.53
CA LEU A 29 17.09 -13.95 18.02
C LEU A 29 16.45 -12.85 17.18
N ALA A 30 16.47 -11.60 17.65
CA ALA A 30 15.90 -10.49 16.88
C ALA A 30 16.58 -10.33 15.52
N ASN A 31 17.91 -10.40 15.47
CA ASN A 31 18.65 -10.36 14.21
C ASN A 31 18.36 -11.56 13.30
N SER A 32 18.18 -12.76 13.87
CA SER A 32 17.83 -13.95 13.09
C SER A 32 16.41 -13.85 12.52
N ILE A 33 15.47 -13.27 13.27
CA ILE A 33 14.11 -12.98 12.78
C ILE A 33 14.17 -11.96 11.64
N ASP A 34 14.91 -10.87 11.82
CA ASP A 34 15.07 -9.85 10.76
C ASP A 34 15.75 -10.41 9.52
N GLU A 35 16.79 -11.24 9.69
CA GLU A 35 17.47 -11.91 8.59
C GLU A 35 16.52 -12.86 7.85
N ALA A 36 15.73 -13.65 8.59
CA ALA A 36 14.75 -14.54 8.00
C ALA A 36 13.68 -13.74 7.22
N LEU A 37 13.13 -12.67 7.81
CA LEU A 37 12.17 -11.80 7.13
C LEU A 37 12.78 -11.09 5.92
N PHE A 38 14.06 -10.70 5.99
CA PHE A 38 14.78 -10.08 4.89
C PHE A 38 15.06 -11.07 3.75
N ARG A 39 15.53 -12.27 4.06
CA ARG A 39 15.85 -13.32 3.08
C ARG A 39 14.61 -13.96 2.46
N HIS A 40 13.54 -14.12 3.23
CA HIS A 40 12.29 -14.73 2.77
C HIS A 40 11.31 -13.70 2.19
N GLY A 41 11.58 -12.41 2.35
CA GLY A 41 10.81 -11.32 1.77
C GLY A 41 9.45 -11.11 2.42
N ILE A 42 8.68 -10.17 1.85
CA ILE A 42 7.30 -9.93 2.29
C ILE A 42 6.41 -11.02 1.68
N PRO A 43 5.73 -11.83 2.50
CA PRO A 43 4.84 -12.86 1.97
C PRO A 43 3.69 -12.21 1.20
N ILE A 44 3.28 -12.84 0.09
CA ILE A 44 2.16 -12.37 -0.76
C ILE A 44 0.89 -12.12 0.07
N ALA A 45 0.65 -12.92 1.12
CA ALA A 45 -0.49 -12.79 2.02
C ALA A 45 -0.49 -11.52 2.92
N SER A 46 0.62 -10.77 2.94
CA SER A 46 0.78 -9.49 3.64
C SER A 46 0.84 -8.29 2.69
N VAL A 47 0.67 -8.51 1.38
CA VAL A 47 0.66 -7.45 0.37
C VAL A 47 -0.75 -7.29 -0.17
N THR A 48 -1.18 -6.03 -0.30
CA THR A 48 -2.39 -5.64 -1.03
C THR A 48 -2.00 -4.52 -1.98
N HIS A 49 -2.41 -4.61 -3.26
CA HIS A 49 -2.21 -3.52 -4.21
C HIS A 49 -3.36 -2.52 -4.11
N LEU A 50 -3.01 -1.23 -4.09
CA LEU A 50 -3.97 -0.12 -4.11
C LEU A 50 -3.82 0.62 -5.43
N THR A 51 -4.89 0.69 -6.22
CA THR A 51 -4.93 1.45 -7.47
C THR A 51 -5.79 2.69 -7.29
N PHE A 52 -5.21 3.87 -7.55
CA PHE A 52 -5.92 5.15 -7.50
C PHE A 52 -6.16 5.66 -8.91
N VAL A 53 -7.41 6.01 -9.23
CA VAL A 53 -7.78 6.58 -10.52
C VAL A 53 -8.38 7.96 -10.30
N PHE A 54 -7.74 8.96 -10.89
CA PHE A 54 -8.23 10.34 -10.94
C PHE A 54 -8.67 10.63 -12.37
N SER A 55 -9.97 10.91 -12.59
CA SER A 55 -10.48 11.05 -13.95
C SER A 55 -11.67 12.00 -14.06
N GLY A 56 -11.81 12.61 -15.23
CA GLY A 56 -13.00 13.36 -15.61
C GLY A 56 -14.22 12.51 -15.98
N ASN A 57 -13.99 11.26 -16.38
CA ASN A 57 -15.06 10.27 -16.56
C ASN A 57 -15.27 9.49 -15.25
N PRO A 58 -16.48 9.02 -14.93
CA PRO A 58 -16.71 8.14 -13.78
C PRO A 58 -15.91 6.83 -13.89
N PRO A 59 -14.96 6.54 -12.98
CA PRO A 59 -14.07 5.39 -13.13
C PRO A 59 -14.67 4.07 -12.60
N GLN A 60 -15.83 4.12 -11.95
CA GLN A 60 -16.37 2.99 -11.18
C GLN A 60 -16.58 1.73 -12.01
N ALA A 61 -17.21 1.84 -13.19
CA ALA A 61 -17.49 0.68 -14.04
C ALA A 61 -16.20 0.02 -14.54
N LEU A 62 -15.21 0.83 -14.92
CA LEU A 62 -13.90 0.35 -15.38
C LEU A 62 -13.12 -0.31 -14.24
N LEU A 63 -13.08 0.32 -13.06
CA LEU A 63 -12.44 -0.23 -11.87
C LEU A 63 -13.06 -1.57 -11.45
N ASN A 64 -14.40 -1.64 -11.39
CA ASN A 64 -15.09 -2.87 -11.04
C ASN A 64 -14.77 -3.99 -12.03
N THR A 65 -14.78 -3.69 -13.34
CA THR A 65 -14.45 -4.68 -14.38
C THR A 65 -13.01 -5.17 -14.25
N ALA A 66 -12.06 -4.25 -14.04
CA ALA A 66 -10.65 -4.59 -13.87
C ALA A 66 -10.41 -5.45 -12.62
N LEU A 67 -11.01 -5.08 -11.48
CA LEU A 67 -10.90 -5.84 -10.23
C LEU A 67 -11.55 -7.22 -10.33
N ALA A 68 -12.72 -7.34 -10.97
CA ALA A 68 -13.40 -8.62 -11.17
C ALA A 68 -12.65 -9.54 -12.15
N GLY A 69 -11.97 -8.97 -13.14
CA GLY A 69 -11.19 -9.70 -14.14
C GLY A 69 -9.78 -10.12 -13.68
N TYR A 70 -9.31 -9.63 -12.53
CA TYR A 70 -7.96 -9.89 -12.04
C TYR A 70 -7.80 -11.33 -11.54
N GLN A 71 -6.81 -12.05 -12.08
CA GLN A 71 -6.51 -13.47 -11.75
C GLN A 71 -5.18 -13.63 -10.98
N GLY A 72 -4.53 -12.54 -10.58
CA GLY A 72 -3.26 -12.62 -9.87
C GLY A 72 -3.43 -12.92 -8.38
N GLN A 73 -2.31 -13.20 -7.72
CA GLN A 73 -2.30 -13.74 -6.35
C GLN A 73 -2.35 -12.68 -5.25
N ILE A 74 -2.12 -11.40 -5.59
CA ILE A 74 -2.11 -10.30 -4.61
C ILE A 74 -3.48 -9.61 -4.64
N PRO A 75 -4.22 -9.55 -3.51
CA PRO A 75 -5.48 -8.81 -3.43
C PRO A 75 -5.33 -7.36 -3.90
N GLN A 76 -6.32 -6.85 -4.62
CA GLN A 76 -6.32 -5.48 -5.14
C GLN A 76 -7.54 -4.70 -4.67
N TRP A 77 -7.33 -3.44 -4.29
CA TRP A 77 -8.40 -2.47 -4.06
C TRP A 77 -8.24 -1.29 -5.02
N GLY A 78 -9.37 -0.81 -5.53
CA GLY A 78 -9.43 0.35 -6.40
C GLY A 78 -10.13 1.52 -5.70
N VAL A 79 -9.54 2.71 -5.79
CA VAL A 79 -10.12 3.96 -5.32
C VAL A 79 -10.26 4.89 -6.52
N GLY A 80 -11.50 5.24 -6.87
CA GLY A 80 -11.81 6.14 -7.98
C GLY A 80 -12.24 7.51 -7.49
N LEU A 81 -11.54 8.56 -7.92
CA LEU A 81 -11.92 9.95 -7.73
C LEU A 81 -12.37 10.55 -9.07
N HIS A 82 -13.67 10.75 -9.20
CA HIS A 82 -14.29 11.38 -10.36
C HIS A 82 -14.38 12.90 -10.16
N VAL A 83 -13.85 13.67 -11.11
CA VAL A 83 -13.94 15.13 -11.11
C VAL A 83 -14.70 15.59 -12.34
N ALA A 84 -15.99 15.91 -12.18
CA ALA A 84 -16.89 16.24 -13.28
C ALA A 84 -16.35 17.34 -14.23
N ASN A 85 -15.70 18.38 -13.66
CA ASN A 85 -15.07 19.46 -14.43
C ASN A 85 -13.53 19.32 -14.43
N HIS A 86 -13.03 18.13 -14.75
CA HIS A 86 -11.61 17.78 -14.64
C HIS A 86 -10.66 18.78 -15.31
N THR A 87 -10.97 19.23 -16.52
CA THR A 87 -10.14 20.20 -17.25
C THR A 87 -10.06 21.56 -16.55
N VAL A 88 -11.19 22.04 -16.01
CA VAL A 88 -11.24 23.29 -15.24
C VAL A 88 -10.46 23.15 -13.93
N PHE A 89 -10.64 22.02 -13.24
CA PHE A 89 -9.88 21.72 -12.03
C PHE A 89 -8.37 21.75 -12.29
N VAL A 90 -7.90 21.03 -13.31
CA VAL A 90 -6.48 20.99 -13.67
C VAL A 90 -5.97 22.39 -14.03
N ALA A 91 -6.72 23.15 -14.83
CA ALA A 91 -6.34 24.52 -15.19
C ALA A 91 -6.19 25.43 -13.97
N ALA A 92 -7.11 25.35 -13.01
CA ALA A 92 -7.05 26.13 -11.77
C ALA A 92 -5.80 25.79 -10.92
N ILE A 93 -5.42 24.51 -10.86
CA ILE A 93 -4.19 24.09 -10.16
C ILE A 93 -2.96 24.71 -10.83
N TYR A 94 -2.84 24.63 -12.15
CA TYR A 94 -1.71 25.24 -12.86
C TYR A 94 -1.64 26.75 -12.67
N GLN A 95 -2.79 27.44 -12.73
CA GLN A 95 -2.85 28.88 -12.46
C GLN A 95 -2.38 29.21 -11.04
N GLN A 96 -2.78 28.43 -10.05
CA GLN A 96 -2.35 28.64 -8.66
C GLN A 96 -0.84 28.41 -8.49
N VAL A 97 -0.28 27.38 -9.13
CA VAL A 97 1.17 27.12 -9.11
C VAL A 97 1.93 28.30 -9.73
N ILE A 98 1.48 28.82 -10.87
CA ILE A 98 2.10 29.99 -11.53
C ILE A 98 2.01 31.22 -10.62
N ALA A 99 0.85 31.49 -10.03
CA ALA A 99 0.66 32.60 -9.11
C ALA A 99 1.58 32.51 -7.88
N ASN A 100 1.80 31.29 -7.38
CA ASN A 100 2.65 31.02 -6.23
C ASN A 100 4.14 30.90 -6.58
N ALA A 101 4.51 30.84 -7.86
CA ALA A 101 5.89 30.60 -8.29
C ALA A 101 6.89 31.67 -7.79
N ASN A 102 6.38 32.84 -7.39
CA ASN A 102 7.17 33.96 -6.85
C ASN A 102 6.89 34.26 -5.36
N ASN A 103 6.16 33.39 -4.66
CA ASN A 103 5.94 33.48 -3.20
C ASN A 103 6.67 32.30 -2.52
N PRO A 104 7.94 32.50 -2.10
CA PRO A 104 8.71 31.48 -1.38
C PRO A 104 8.16 31.19 0.02
#